data_AF-A0A949EHV1-F1
#
_entry.id   AF-A0A949EHV1-F1
#
_cell.length_a   1.000
_cell.length_b   1.000
_cell.length_c   1.000
_cell.angle_alpha   90.00
_cell.angle_beta   90.00
_cell.angle_gamma   90.00
#
_symmetry.space_group_name_H-M   'P 1'
#
loop_
_entity.id
_entity.type
_entity.pdbx_description
1 polymer ?
#
loop_
_entity_poly.entity_id
_entity_poly.type
_entity_poly.pdbx_seq_one_letter_code
_entity_poly.pdbx_strand_id
1 'polypeptide(L)' 'MTEKQILAKIEAYMEKNNLRQYEFARMLDIPESTVNRWLKEKTNISKAYQVILKQRGVI' A
#
# COMPACT_ATOMS: atom_id res chain seq x y z
N MET A 1 -5.75 -11.55 -7.01
CA MET A 1 -6.40 -10.52 -6.17
C MET A 1 -6.84 -9.39 -7.07
N THR A 2 -8.01 -8.82 -6.82
CA THR A 2 -8.45 -7.59 -7.45
C THR A 2 -7.77 -6.39 -6.79
N GLU A 3 -7.70 -5.23 -7.46
CA GLU A 3 -7.14 -4.00 -6.86
C GLU A 3 -7.85 -3.61 -5.56
N LYS A 4 -9.17 -3.78 -5.51
CA LYS A 4 -9.98 -3.56 -4.31
C LYS A 4 -9.52 -4.44 -3.13
N GLN A 5 -9.15 -5.69 -3.39
CA GLN A 5 -8.62 -6.59 -2.34
C GLN A 5 -7.23 -6.18 -1.87
N ILE A 6 -6.38 -5.68 -2.79
CA ILE A 6 -5.04 -5.20 -2.45
C ILE A 6 -5.14 -3.96 -1.57
N LEU A 7 -6.00 -3.00 -1.93
CA LEU A 7 -6.26 -1.80 -1.13
C LEU A 7 -6.77 -2.15 0.27
N ALA A 8 -7.75 -3.04 0.38
CA ALA A 8 -8.27 -3.48 1.68
C ALA A 8 -7.19 -4.11 2.57
N LYS A 9 -6.26 -4.89 1.97
CA LYS A 9 -5.10 -5.44 2.70
C LYS A 9 -4.11 -4.36 3.14
N ILE A 10 -3.85 -3.36 2.29
CA ILE A 10 -2.99 -2.21 2.65
C ILE A 10 -3.61 -1.46 3.84
N GLU A 11 -4.90 -1.11 3.75
CA GLU A 11 -5.62 -0.42 4.82
C GLU A 11 -5.60 -1.22 6.13
N ALA A 12 -5.93 -2.51 6.07
CA ALA A 12 -5.90 -3.38 7.25
C ALA A 12 -4.49 -3.54 7.83
N TYR A 13 -3.46 -3.60 6.99
CA TYR A 13 -2.06 -3.65 7.44
C TYR A 13 -1.67 -2.34 8.15
N MET A 14 -2.03 -1.20 7.58
CA MET A 14 -1.74 0.10 8.17
C MET A 14 -2.48 0.27 9.51
N GLU A 15 -3.75 -0.10 9.58
CA GLU A 15 -4.54 -0.05 10.81
C GLU A 15 -3.97 -0.97 11.90
N LYS A 16 -3.66 -2.22 11.56
CA LYS A 16 -3.09 -3.20 12.49
C LYS A 16 -1.76 -2.74 13.10
N ASN A 17 -0.93 -2.06 12.31
CA ASN A 17 0.38 -1.58 12.74
C ASN A 17 0.36 -0.11 13.18
N ASN A 18 -0.82 0.53 13.23
CA ASN A 18 -1.02 1.94 13.54
C ASN A 18 -0.12 2.89 12.71
N LEU A 19 0.05 2.57 11.43
CA LEU A 19 0.90 3.31 10.50
C LEU A 19 0.14 4.42 9.81
N ARG A 20 0.72 5.61 9.79
CA ARG A 20 0.28 6.71 8.91
C ARG A 20 0.78 6.49 7.48
N GLN A 21 0.17 7.17 6.51
CA GLN A 21 0.53 7.05 5.08
C GLN A 21 2.01 7.31 4.82
N TYR A 22 2.59 8.34 5.43
CA TYR A 22 4.03 8.65 5.29
C TYR A 22 4.93 7.55 5.89
N GLU A 23 4.49 6.89 6.97
CA GLU A 23 5.25 5.82 7.64
C GLU A 23 5.23 4.56 6.79
N PHE A 24 4.05 4.23 6.26
CA PHE A 24 3.88 3.13 5.33
C PHE A 24 4.69 3.34 4.04
N ALA A 25 4.68 4.56 3.49
CA ALA A 25 5.48 4.92 2.33
C ALA A 25 6.99 4.74 2.59
N ARG A 26 7.48 5.24 3.73
CA ARG A 26 8.88 5.06 4.16
C ARG A 26 9.23 3.59 4.37
N MET A 27 8.34 2.80 4.96
CA MET A 27 8.54 1.36 5.16
C MET A 27 8.71 0.62 3.83
N LEU A 28 7.93 0.99 2.83
CA LEU A 28 7.99 0.41 1.49
C LEU A 28 9.12 1.00 0.62
N ASP A 29 9.81 2.04 1.08
CA ASP A 29 10.80 2.81 0.31
C ASP A 29 10.21 3.38 -0.99
N ILE A 30 9.01 3.95 -0.90
CA ILE A 30 8.30 4.58 -2.04
C ILE A 30 7.84 5.99 -1.68
N PRO A 31 7.57 6.86 -2.66
CA PRO A 31 7.02 8.19 -2.40
C PRO A 31 5.66 8.13 -1.70
N GLU A 32 5.44 9.01 -0.71
CA GLU A 32 4.14 9.14 -0.05
C GLU A 32 3.01 9.49 -1.04
N SER A 33 3.32 10.26 -2.09
CA SER A 33 2.38 10.57 -3.17
C SER A 33 1.86 9.31 -3.87
N THR A 34 2.67 8.24 -3.94
CA THR A 34 2.26 6.96 -4.49
C THR A 34 1.22 6.28 -3.61
N VAL A 35 1.46 6.23 -2.29
CA VAL A 35 0.51 5.68 -1.32
C VAL A 35 -0.79 6.49 -1.29
N ASN A 36 -0.68 7.82 -1.28
CA ASN A 36 -1.83 8.72 -1.31
C ASN A 36 -2.67 8.48 -2.57
N ARG A 37 -2.04 8.30 -3.73
CA ARG A 37 -2.74 7.97 -4.98
C ARG A 37 -3.51 6.65 -4.89
N TRP A 38 -2.95 5.62 -4.26
CA TRP A 38 -3.65 4.35 -4.06
C TRP A 38 -4.86 4.49 -3.16
N LEU A 39 -4.70 5.15 -2.01
CA LEU A 39 -5.76 5.25 -1.00
C LEU A 39 -6.86 6.24 -1.40
N LYS A 40 -6.48 7.37 -1.99
CA LYS A 40 -7.41 8.48 -2.30
C LYS A 40 -8.07 8.33 -3.67
N GLU A 41 -7.28 8.03 -4.69
CA GLU A 41 -7.78 7.96 -6.08
C GLU A 41 -8.17 6.53 -6.48
N LYS A 42 -7.85 5.52 -5.63
CA LYS A 42 -8.13 4.10 -5.88
C LYS A 42 -7.65 3.64 -7.26
N THR A 43 -6.47 4.13 -7.64
CA THR A 43 -5.88 3.89 -8.96
C THR A 43 -4.99 2.66 -8.98
N ASN A 44 -4.62 2.27 -10.20
CA ASN A 44 -3.91 1.05 -10.54
C ASN A 44 -2.59 0.89 -9.75
N ILE A 45 -2.58 -0.09 -8.83
CA ILE A 45 -1.36 -0.54 -8.16
C ILE A 45 -0.60 -1.44 -9.14
N SER A 46 0.43 -0.88 -9.76
CA SER A 46 1.22 -1.59 -10.76
C SER A 46 1.83 -2.89 -10.20
N LYS A 47 2.13 -3.83 -11.09
CA LYS A 47 2.73 -5.12 -10.71
C LYS A 47 4.05 -4.96 -9.93
N ALA A 48 4.84 -3.92 -10.22
CA ALA A 48 6.08 -3.64 -9.49
C ALA A 48 5.81 -3.38 -8.00
N TYR A 49 4.80 -2.56 -7.69
CA TYR A 49 4.41 -2.29 -6.30
C TYR A 49 3.78 -3.49 -5.61
N GLN A 50 3.04 -4.33 -6.35
CA GLN A 50 2.53 -5.60 -5.79
C GLN A 50 3.65 -6.55 -5.36
N VAL A 51 4.79 -6.56 -6.07
CA VAL A 51 5.96 -7.34 -5.65
C VAL A 51 6.54 -6.78 -4.35
N ILE A 52 6.69 -5.47 -4.23
CA ILE A 52 7.18 -4.82 -3.00
C ILE A 52 6.24 -5.14 -1.82
N LEU A 53 4.92 -5.00 -2.02
CA LEU A 53 3.92 -5.29 -1.00
C LEU A 53 3.98 -6.76 -0.53
N LYS A 54 4.21 -7.72 -1.44
CA LYS A 54 4.40 -9.14 -1.09
C LYS A 54 5.70 -9.37 -0.32
N GLN A 55 6.80 -8.78 -0.77
CA GLN A 55 8.11 -8.90 -0.10
C GLN A 55 8.09 -8.35 1.33
N ARG A 56 7.30 -7.31 1.58
CA ARG A 56 7.12 -6.70 2.90
C ARG A 56 6.01 -7.35 3.74
N GLY A 57 5.36 -8.39 3.23
CA GLY A 57 4.31 -9.13 3.95
C GLY A 57 2.99 -8.36 4.12
N VAL A 58 2.75 -7.34 3.27
CA VAL A 58 1.51 -6.57 3.28
C VAL A 58 0.38 -7.34 2.58
N ILE A 59 0.67 -8.05 1.48
CA ILE A 59 -0.32 -8.82 0.72
C ILE A 59 0.05 -10.27 0.44
#